data_AF-A0A496ZZ04-F1
#
_entry.id   AF-A0A496ZZ04-F1
#
_cell.length_a   1.000
_cell.length_b   1.000
_cell.length_c   1.000
_cell.angle_alpha   90.00
_cell.angle_beta   90.00
_cell.angle_gamma   90.00
#
_symmetry.space_group_name_H-M   'P 1'
#
loop_
_entity.id
_entity.type
_entity.pdbx_description
1 polymer ?
#
loop_
_entity_poly.entity_id
_entity_poly.type
_entity_poly.pdbx_seq_one_letter_code
_entity_poly.pdbx_strand_id
1 'polypeptide(L)'
;MSEGQIVSNTANSGGGVYISASGGVFTQTGGLVAHNSANSAGGGIYLSDGRATLSGGQILGNSARFGAGVNVVNTNAFFIQTGGVISGNTAANRGGGVMVIYGSATLSGGQVLSNTAGDDGGGLFVSSGTASLTLVNTTVSGNAAGDDGGGLYVNDGTVAITYTTVASNTAAGGGGEGIHQAGGTVALLDTIVAHNGAANCVGTLTSNGHNLDSGATCGFAASGDITDTDPLLGPLTEENGAWVHPLLEGSPAIDAGACVAGITTDQRGTSRPQGDGCDIGAYERGRATVYLPLVVRR
;
A
#
# COMPACT_ATOMS: atom_id res chain seq x y z
N MET A 1 -16.16 13.66 -6.11
CA MET A 1 -15.29 14.39 -7.05
C MET A 1 -14.77 13.40 -8.08
N SER A 2 -15.08 13.60 -9.36
CA SER A 2 -14.76 12.66 -10.46
C SER A 2 -13.72 13.22 -11.43
N GLU A 3 -13.71 14.53 -11.67
CA GLU A 3 -12.72 15.21 -12.56
C GLU A 3 -12.20 16.52 -11.95
N GLY A 4 -12.59 16.82 -10.71
CA GLY A 4 -12.23 18.06 -10.03
C GLY A 4 -10.77 18.09 -9.56
N GLN A 5 -10.31 19.28 -9.20
CA GLN A 5 -8.99 19.49 -8.62
C GLN A 5 -9.12 20.29 -7.32
N ILE A 6 -8.50 19.78 -6.26
CA ILE A 6 -8.28 20.48 -5.00
C ILE A 6 -6.77 20.63 -4.88
N VAL A 7 -6.25 21.79 -5.28
CA VAL A 7 -4.81 21.97 -5.46
C VAL A 7 -4.27 23.25 -4.86
N SER A 8 -3.02 23.20 -4.38
CA SER A 8 -2.25 24.37 -3.94
C SER A 8 -2.90 25.17 -2.80
N ASN A 9 -3.67 24.51 -1.95
CA ASN A 9 -4.25 25.11 -0.76
C ASN A 9 -3.30 25.00 0.44
N THR A 10 -3.44 25.92 1.41
CA THR A 10 -2.68 25.88 2.66
C THR A 10 -3.62 25.99 3.85
N ALA A 11 -3.46 25.12 4.84
CA ALA A 11 -4.23 25.15 6.09
C ALA A 11 -3.37 24.77 7.29
N ASN A 12 -3.95 24.82 8.50
CA ASN A 12 -3.31 24.18 9.65
C ASN A 12 -3.47 22.66 9.59
N SER A 13 -4.64 22.16 9.20
CA SER A 13 -4.91 20.74 8.98
C SER A 13 -5.89 20.58 7.83
N GLY A 14 -5.75 19.50 7.06
CA GLY A 14 -6.59 19.25 5.90
C GLY A 14 -6.36 20.28 4.81
N GLY A 15 -5.12 20.38 4.33
CA GLY A 15 -4.72 21.38 3.33
C GLY A 15 -5.66 21.37 2.12
N GLY A 16 -5.98 20.18 1.60
CA GLY A 16 -7.03 20.01 0.59
C GLY A 16 -8.42 19.79 1.18
N VAL A 17 -8.57 18.76 2.02
CA VAL A 17 -9.87 18.33 2.56
C VAL A 17 -9.77 18.13 4.07
N TYR A 18 -10.72 18.69 4.82
CA TYR A 18 -10.87 18.45 6.26
C TYR A 18 -12.29 17.92 6.55
N ILE A 19 -12.37 16.71 7.11
CA ILE A 19 -13.59 16.08 7.62
C ILE A 19 -13.51 15.97 9.15
N SER A 20 -14.46 16.59 9.85
CA SER A 20 -14.52 16.64 11.33
C SER A 20 -15.88 16.26 11.93
N ALA A 21 -16.88 15.98 11.09
CA ALA A 21 -18.22 15.59 11.53
C ALA A 21 -18.44 14.10 11.27
N SER A 22 -19.11 13.41 12.19
CA SER A 22 -19.39 11.96 12.09
C SER A 22 -20.17 11.53 10.85
N GLY A 23 -21.02 12.42 10.30
CA GLY A 23 -21.71 12.21 9.02
C GLY A 23 -20.97 12.78 7.81
N GLY A 24 -19.78 13.34 8.00
CA GLY A 24 -18.98 13.96 6.94
C GLY A 24 -18.45 12.91 5.98
N VAL A 25 -18.68 13.12 4.69
CA VAL A 25 -18.23 12.20 3.63
C VAL A 25 -17.52 12.96 2.53
N PHE A 26 -16.33 12.49 2.18
CA PHE A 26 -15.66 12.84 0.93
C PHE A 26 -15.53 11.60 0.05
N THR A 27 -15.88 11.73 -1.22
CA THR A 27 -15.72 10.64 -2.19
C THR A 27 -15.01 11.17 -3.42
N GLN A 28 -13.92 10.50 -3.79
CA GLN A 28 -13.13 10.75 -4.97
C GLN A 28 -13.18 9.50 -5.86
N THR A 29 -13.67 9.66 -7.08
CA THR A 29 -13.74 8.60 -8.10
C THR A 29 -12.80 8.88 -9.27
N GLY A 30 -12.11 10.02 -9.24
CA GLY A 30 -11.18 10.52 -10.24
C GLY A 30 -10.61 11.87 -9.79
N GLY A 31 -10.02 12.66 -10.69
CA GLY A 31 -9.49 14.00 -10.36
C GLY A 31 -8.27 13.99 -9.42
N LEU A 32 -7.92 15.16 -8.88
CA LEU A 32 -6.68 15.39 -8.13
C LEU A 32 -6.91 16.10 -6.78
N VAL A 33 -6.31 15.58 -5.72
CA VAL A 33 -6.02 16.31 -4.48
C VAL A 33 -4.52 16.46 -4.40
N ALA A 34 -3.98 17.60 -4.86
CA ALA A 34 -2.55 17.69 -5.12
C ALA A 34 -1.88 18.99 -4.68
N HIS A 35 -0.63 18.90 -4.25
CA HIS A 35 0.19 20.06 -3.90
C HIS A 35 -0.43 20.96 -2.81
N ASN A 36 -1.29 20.41 -1.97
CA ASN A 36 -1.82 21.10 -0.80
C ASN A 36 -0.84 20.97 0.36
N SER A 37 -0.83 21.96 1.24
CA SER A 37 0.06 22.04 2.38
C SER A 37 -0.72 22.21 3.69
N ALA A 38 -0.32 21.46 4.73
CA ALA A 38 -0.83 21.64 6.07
C ALA A 38 0.32 21.85 7.08
N ASN A 39 0.24 22.87 7.92
CA ASN A 39 1.27 23.12 8.94
C ASN A 39 1.37 21.96 9.97
N SER A 40 0.25 21.30 10.25
CA SER A 40 0.17 20.19 11.21
C SER A 40 -0.04 18.84 10.52
N ALA A 41 -1.21 18.60 9.93
CA ALA A 41 -1.54 17.25 9.48
C ALA A 41 -2.51 17.21 8.30
N GLY A 42 -2.42 16.14 7.50
CA GLY A 42 -3.30 15.92 6.36
C GLY A 42 -3.13 17.00 5.30
N GLY A 43 -1.98 17.01 4.62
CA GLY A 43 -1.71 17.95 3.53
C GLY A 43 -2.78 17.82 2.46
N GLY A 44 -3.03 16.59 1.99
CA GLY A 44 -4.15 16.26 1.11
C GLY A 44 -5.47 16.19 1.87
N ILE A 45 -5.62 15.18 2.74
CA ILE A 45 -6.86 14.89 3.46
C ILE A 45 -6.57 14.71 4.95
N TYR A 46 -7.36 15.39 5.79
CA TYR A 46 -7.38 15.19 7.24
C TYR A 46 -8.78 14.72 7.69
N LEU A 47 -8.81 13.62 8.44
CA LEU A 47 -10.01 13.03 9.03
C LEU A 47 -9.87 12.95 10.55
N SER A 48 -10.61 13.80 11.27
CA SER A 48 -10.85 13.65 12.71
C SER A 48 -12.19 12.99 13.02
N ASP A 49 -13.06 12.82 12.03
CA ASP A 49 -14.28 12.03 12.12
C ASP A 49 -14.76 11.69 10.69
N GLY A 50 -15.82 10.91 10.55
CA GLY A 50 -16.46 10.63 9.27
C GLY A 50 -15.59 9.77 8.33
N ARG A 51 -15.84 9.90 7.01
CA ARG A 51 -15.28 9.00 6.00
C ARG A 51 -14.76 9.70 4.75
N ALA A 52 -13.59 9.27 4.29
CA ALA A 52 -13.10 9.57 2.94
C ALA A 52 -12.98 8.28 2.12
N THR A 53 -13.36 8.33 0.85
CA THR A 53 -13.25 7.20 -0.07
C THR A 53 -12.56 7.61 -1.36
N LEU A 54 -11.46 6.94 -1.70
CA LEU A 54 -10.72 7.06 -2.95
C LEU A 54 -10.94 5.80 -3.78
N SER A 55 -11.74 5.90 -4.83
CA SER A 55 -12.02 4.79 -5.76
C SER A 55 -11.35 4.99 -7.12
N GLY A 56 -10.76 6.16 -7.34
CA GLY A 56 -10.01 6.55 -8.53
C GLY A 56 -9.44 7.96 -8.36
N GLY A 57 -8.56 8.40 -9.26
CA GLY A 57 -7.88 9.69 -9.15
C GLY A 57 -6.60 9.63 -8.33
N GLN A 58 -6.06 10.78 -7.96
CA GLN A 58 -4.76 10.85 -7.26
C GLN A 58 -4.79 11.79 -6.05
N ILE A 59 -4.07 11.39 -5.00
CA ILE A 59 -3.63 12.23 -3.88
C ILE A 59 -2.12 12.40 -4.05
N LEU A 60 -1.70 13.53 -4.63
CA LEU A 60 -0.39 13.69 -5.23
C LEU A 60 0.39 14.88 -4.66
N GLY A 61 1.63 14.68 -4.21
CA GLY A 61 2.54 15.80 -3.98
C GLY A 61 2.12 16.75 -2.86
N ASN A 62 1.30 16.30 -1.90
CA ASN A 62 0.87 17.11 -0.76
C ASN A 62 1.92 17.09 0.34
N SER A 63 1.96 18.13 1.18
CA SER A 63 2.92 18.23 2.28
C SER A 63 2.25 18.52 3.63
N ALA A 64 2.78 17.91 4.68
CA ALA A 64 2.38 18.22 6.06
C ALA A 64 3.49 17.83 7.06
N ARG A 65 3.25 18.06 8.36
CA ARG A 65 4.10 17.45 9.38
C ARG A 65 3.75 15.97 9.60
N PHE A 66 2.47 15.63 9.58
CA PHE A 66 1.96 14.27 9.80
C PHE A 66 0.91 13.87 8.76
N GLY A 67 1.00 12.64 8.21
CA GLY A 67 0.01 12.13 7.25
C GLY A 67 -0.14 13.04 6.04
N ALA A 68 0.92 13.26 5.27
CA ALA A 68 0.92 14.30 4.25
C ALA A 68 -0.08 14.07 3.13
N GLY A 69 -0.24 12.83 2.66
CA GLY A 69 -1.34 12.46 1.77
C GLY A 69 -2.66 12.43 2.54
N VAL A 70 -2.78 11.50 3.48
CA VAL A 70 -3.98 11.27 4.29
C VAL A 70 -3.62 11.10 5.76
N ASN A 71 -4.34 11.77 6.65
CA ASN A 71 -4.20 11.63 8.10
C ASN A 71 -5.55 11.25 8.73
N VAL A 72 -5.62 10.08 9.37
CA VAL A 72 -6.82 9.50 10.02
C VAL A 72 -6.55 9.45 11.52
N VAL A 73 -7.33 10.13 12.37
CA VAL A 73 -6.88 10.41 13.76
C VAL A 73 -7.77 9.90 14.88
N ASN A 74 -9.08 9.81 14.70
CA ASN A 74 -9.96 9.38 15.80
C ASN A 74 -10.63 8.05 15.45
N THR A 75 -11.16 7.37 16.47
CA THR A 75 -11.80 6.05 16.34
C THR A 75 -12.96 6.01 15.34
N ASN A 76 -13.59 7.15 15.08
CA ASN A 76 -14.71 7.29 14.14
C ASN A 76 -14.29 7.79 12.75
N ALA A 77 -12.99 7.94 12.50
CA ALA A 77 -12.45 8.34 11.21
C ALA A 77 -12.08 7.10 10.37
N PHE A 78 -12.58 7.07 9.13
CA PHE A 78 -12.42 5.94 8.21
C PHE A 78 -11.88 6.40 6.86
N PHE A 79 -10.75 5.85 6.43
CA PHE A 79 -10.26 6.04 5.06
C PHE A 79 -10.38 4.74 4.26
N ILE A 80 -10.98 4.82 3.07
CA ILE A 80 -11.15 3.65 2.21
C ILE A 80 -10.61 3.95 0.83
N GLN A 81 -9.64 3.16 0.37
CA GLN A 81 -9.11 3.21 -0.97
C GLN A 81 -9.52 1.92 -1.69
N THR A 82 -10.28 2.03 -2.77
CA THR A 82 -10.61 0.89 -3.64
C THR A 82 -9.97 1.00 -5.04
N GLY A 83 -9.14 2.02 -5.22
CA GLY A 83 -8.48 2.37 -6.47
C GLY A 83 -7.75 3.71 -6.33
N GLY A 84 -7.28 4.27 -7.44
CA GLY A 84 -6.52 5.53 -7.43
C GLY A 84 -5.15 5.42 -6.76
N VAL A 85 -4.42 6.53 -6.75
CA VAL A 85 -3.00 6.56 -6.37
C VAL A 85 -2.73 7.59 -5.28
N ILE A 86 -2.02 7.19 -4.22
CA ILE A 86 -1.46 8.09 -3.21
C ILE A 86 0.04 8.16 -3.46
N SER A 87 0.52 9.26 -4.03
CA SER A 87 1.90 9.34 -4.49
C SER A 87 2.61 10.66 -4.22
N GLY A 88 3.92 10.61 -4.05
CA GLY A 88 4.78 11.80 -3.97
C GLY A 88 4.49 12.72 -2.79
N ASN A 89 3.74 12.27 -1.78
CA ASN A 89 3.40 13.11 -0.63
C ASN A 89 4.57 13.14 0.36
N THR A 90 4.79 14.27 1.02
CA THR A 90 5.95 14.49 1.88
C THR A 90 5.53 14.94 3.29
N ALA A 91 5.76 14.07 4.28
CA ALA A 91 5.60 14.39 5.69
C ALA A 91 6.94 14.80 6.30
N ALA A 92 6.99 15.90 7.04
CA ALA A 92 8.21 16.31 7.75
C ALA A 92 8.57 15.36 8.89
N ASN A 93 7.60 14.66 9.47
CA ASN A 93 7.80 13.67 10.53
C ASN A 93 7.32 12.29 10.07
N ARG A 94 6.01 11.99 10.18
CA ARG A 94 5.52 10.61 10.04
C ARG A 94 4.38 10.47 9.04
N GLY A 95 4.33 9.32 8.37
CA GLY A 95 3.26 8.97 7.44
C GLY A 95 3.27 9.86 6.20
N GLY A 96 4.19 9.62 5.27
CA GLY A 96 4.26 10.38 4.03
C GLY A 96 2.98 10.21 3.20
N GLY A 97 2.59 8.96 2.93
CA GLY A 97 1.37 8.63 2.21
C GLY A 97 0.13 8.70 3.12
N VAL A 98 -0.04 7.70 3.99
CA VAL A 98 -1.18 7.60 4.91
C VAL A 98 -0.70 7.40 6.34
N MET A 99 -1.28 8.16 7.27
CA MET A 99 -1.09 7.98 8.70
C MET A 99 -2.42 7.63 9.35
N VAL A 100 -2.44 6.56 10.16
CA VAL A 100 -3.60 6.13 10.94
C VAL A 100 -3.25 6.15 12.42
N ILE A 101 -3.97 6.97 13.18
CA ILE A 101 -3.89 7.08 14.63
C ILE A 101 -5.31 6.83 15.15
N TYR A 102 -5.50 5.86 16.05
CA TYR A 102 -6.78 5.43 16.65
C TYR A 102 -7.92 4.97 15.71
N GLY A 103 -8.02 5.50 14.49
CA GLY A 103 -9.05 5.22 13.48
C GLY A 103 -8.71 4.04 12.59
N SER A 104 -9.28 3.99 11.38
CA SER A 104 -9.05 2.86 10.47
C SER A 104 -8.87 3.25 9.02
N ALA A 105 -8.08 2.43 8.31
CA ALA A 105 -7.92 2.52 6.87
C ALA A 105 -8.01 1.14 6.19
N THR A 106 -8.68 1.09 5.04
CA THR A 106 -8.72 -0.10 4.17
C THR A 106 -8.29 0.28 2.77
N LEU A 107 -7.22 -0.33 2.27
CA LEU A 107 -6.74 -0.16 0.90
C LEU A 107 -6.90 -1.51 0.18
N SER A 108 -7.85 -1.57 -0.74
CA SER A 108 -8.21 -2.77 -1.51
C SER A 108 -8.09 -2.45 -3.00
N GLY A 109 -7.01 -2.86 -3.66
CA GLY A 109 -6.66 -2.32 -4.98
C GLY A 109 -5.94 -0.97 -4.91
N GLY A 110 -5.44 -0.59 -3.71
CA GLY A 110 -4.80 0.69 -3.47
C GLY A 110 -3.36 0.75 -3.97
N GLN A 111 -2.85 1.97 -4.18
CA GLN A 111 -1.48 2.22 -4.65
C GLN A 111 -0.86 3.32 -3.78
N VAL A 112 0.23 3.01 -3.09
CA VAL A 112 0.95 3.93 -2.20
C VAL A 112 2.40 4.00 -2.67
N LEU A 113 2.73 5.05 -3.42
CA LEU A 113 3.93 5.10 -4.25
C LEU A 113 4.78 6.32 -3.94
N SER A 114 6.10 6.18 -3.82
CA SER A 114 7.02 7.32 -3.80
C SER A 114 6.70 8.41 -2.78
N ASN A 115 6.08 8.05 -1.65
CA ASN A 115 5.84 8.99 -0.56
C ASN A 115 7.05 9.05 0.37
N THR A 116 7.23 10.16 1.06
CA THR A 116 8.40 10.42 1.90
C THR A 116 7.98 10.90 3.28
N ALA A 117 8.62 10.35 4.32
CA ALA A 117 8.53 10.82 5.70
C ALA A 117 9.93 11.17 6.22
N GLY A 118 10.05 12.24 7.00
CA GLY A 118 11.31 12.64 7.63
C GLY A 118 11.77 11.72 8.76
N ASP A 119 10.82 11.09 9.45
CA ASP A 119 11.03 10.11 10.52
C ASP A 119 10.54 8.74 10.00
N ASP A 120 9.35 8.28 10.41
CA ASP A 120 8.86 6.92 10.19
C ASP A 120 7.69 6.83 9.19
N GLY A 121 7.59 5.68 8.51
CA GLY A 121 6.41 5.34 7.71
C GLY A 121 6.31 6.19 6.45
N GLY A 122 7.26 6.02 5.54
CA GLY A 122 7.31 6.77 4.27
C GLY A 122 6.01 6.62 3.48
N GLY A 123 5.57 5.38 3.27
CA GLY A 123 4.28 5.08 2.66
C GLY A 123 3.15 5.15 3.69
N LEU A 124 3.22 4.31 4.71
CA LEU A 124 2.15 4.06 5.66
C LEU A 124 2.69 4.11 7.09
N PHE A 125 1.94 4.75 7.99
CA PHE A 125 2.24 4.78 9.42
C PHE A 125 0.99 4.43 10.23
N VAL A 126 1.11 3.50 11.18
CA VAL A 126 0.03 3.09 12.08
C VAL A 126 0.47 3.22 13.53
N SER A 127 -0.37 3.84 14.36
CA SER A 127 -0.10 3.95 15.80
C SER A 127 -1.37 4.00 16.64
N SER A 128 -1.23 3.54 17.88
CA SER A 128 -2.26 3.31 18.90
C SER A 128 -3.00 1.98 18.76
N GLY A 129 -3.25 1.30 19.87
CA GLY A 129 -3.82 -0.05 19.90
C GLY A 129 -5.21 -0.21 19.27
N THR A 130 -5.99 0.86 19.12
CA THR A 130 -7.28 0.81 18.41
C THR A 130 -7.17 1.06 16.90
N ALA A 131 -6.00 1.51 16.44
CA ALA A 131 -5.79 1.79 15.02
C ALA A 131 -5.79 0.48 14.23
N SER A 132 -6.42 0.51 13.05
CA SER A 132 -6.41 -0.64 12.14
C SER A 132 -6.10 -0.26 10.70
N LEU A 133 -5.31 -1.10 10.05
CA LEU A 133 -4.99 -0.99 8.63
C LEU A 133 -5.20 -2.33 7.94
N THR A 134 -5.90 -2.33 6.82
CA THR A 134 -6.07 -3.51 5.98
C THR A 134 -5.58 -3.21 4.57
N LEU A 135 -4.66 -4.02 4.07
CA LEU A 135 -4.15 -3.98 2.70
C LEU A 135 -4.56 -5.25 1.97
N VAL A 136 -5.25 -5.11 0.84
CA VAL A 136 -5.63 -6.22 -0.05
C VAL A 136 -5.31 -5.81 -1.48
N ASN A 137 -4.66 -6.68 -2.27
CA ASN A 137 -4.36 -6.40 -3.69
C ASN A 137 -3.72 -5.01 -3.87
N THR A 138 -2.77 -4.67 -3.01
CA THR A 138 -2.21 -3.32 -2.93
C THR A 138 -0.73 -3.33 -3.27
N THR A 139 -0.27 -2.28 -3.96
CA THR A 139 1.17 -2.07 -4.21
C THR A 139 1.65 -0.91 -3.34
N VAL A 140 2.63 -1.20 -2.48
CA VAL A 140 3.34 -0.22 -1.64
C VAL A 140 4.78 -0.17 -2.10
N SER A 141 5.13 0.82 -2.92
CA SER A 141 6.41 0.81 -3.61
C SER A 141 7.13 2.15 -3.69
N GLY A 142 8.46 2.12 -3.61
CA GLY A 142 9.30 3.30 -3.80
C GLY A 142 9.18 4.35 -2.70
N ASN A 143 8.56 4.03 -1.55
CA ASN A 143 8.39 4.98 -0.45
C ASN A 143 9.65 5.07 0.41
N ALA A 144 9.89 6.23 1.02
CA ALA A 144 11.12 6.53 1.76
C ALA A 144 10.84 7.10 3.16
N ALA A 145 11.57 6.63 4.16
CA ALA A 145 11.57 7.15 5.53
C ALA A 145 12.98 7.60 5.94
N GLY A 146 13.09 8.62 6.80
CA GLY A 146 14.38 9.05 7.33
C GLY A 146 14.88 8.12 8.45
N ASP A 147 13.96 7.55 9.23
CA ASP A 147 14.24 6.60 10.29
C ASP A 147 13.81 5.20 9.86
N ASP A 148 12.58 4.77 10.14
CA ASP A 148 12.16 3.37 9.96
C ASP A 148 10.91 3.19 9.08
N GLY A 149 10.77 2.01 8.47
CA GLY A 149 9.54 1.59 7.79
C GLY A 149 9.25 2.41 6.53
N GLY A 150 10.16 2.34 5.55
CA GLY A 150 10.01 3.04 4.26
C GLY A 150 8.64 2.81 3.61
N GLY A 151 8.18 1.56 3.58
CA GLY A 151 6.85 1.20 3.09
C GLY A 151 5.77 1.33 4.16
N LEU A 152 5.97 0.65 5.29
CA LEU A 152 5.05 0.62 6.42
C LEU A 152 5.80 0.65 7.75
N TYR A 153 5.39 1.54 8.65
CA TYR A 153 5.78 1.53 10.06
C TYR A 153 4.57 1.31 10.97
N VAL A 154 4.70 0.39 11.92
CA VAL A 154 3.66 0.07 12.91
C VAL A 154 4.23 0.25 14.31
N ASN A 155 3.80 1.33 14.97
CA ASN A 155 4.13 1.60 16.37
C ASN A 155 3.26 0.75 17.32
N ASP A 156 1.97 0.65 16.99
CA ASP A 156 0.95 -0.11 17.73
C ASP A 156 -0.31 -0.26 16.84
N GLY A 157 -1.27 -1.07 17.25
CA GLY A 157 -2.51 -1.35 16.50
C GLY A 157 -2.50 -2.69 15.76
N THR A 158 -3.41 -2.84 14.80
CA THR A 158 -3.57 -4.10 14.04
C THR A 158 -3.49 -3.86 12.55
N VAL A 159 -2.56 -4.55 11.90
CA VAL A 159 -2.39 -4.52 10.44
C VAL A 159 -2.57 -5.91 9.86
N ALA A 160 -3.43 -6.01 8.84
CA ALA A 160 -3.63 -7.22 8.05
C ALA A 160 -3.27 -6.94 6.58
N ILE A 161 -2.43 -7.78 6.00
CA ILE A 161 -1.89 -7.63 4.66
C ILE A 161 -2.16 -8.92 3.88
N THR A 162 -2.83 -8.82 2.73
CA THR A 162 -3.15 -9.97 1.89
C THR A 162 -2.96 -9.64 0.42
N TYR A 163 -2.38 -10.53 -0.38
CA TYR A 163 -2.12 -10.30 -1.81
C TYR A 163 -1.52 -8.92 -2.09
N THR A 164 -0.54 -8.51 -1.30
CA THR A 164 0.08 -7.18 -1.42
C THR A 164 1.51 -7.33 -1.89
N THR A 165 2.03 -6.33 -2.59
CA THR A 165 3.45 -6.25 -2.94
C THR A 165 4.04 -5.02 -2.27
N VAL A 166 4.96 -5.25 -1.32
CA VAL A 166 5.74 -4.22 -0.62
C VAL A 166 7.16 -4.26 -1.14
N ALA A 167 7.49 -3.33 -2.06
CA ALA A 167 8.74 -3.42 -2.80
C ALA A 167 9.50 -2.09 -2.95
N SER A 168 10.82 -2.16 -3.05
CA SER A 168 11.65 -0.99 -3.39
C SER A 168 11.47 0.20 -2.43
N ASN A 169 11.08 -0.05 -1.18
CA ASN A 169 10.99 0.99 -0.17
C ASN A 169 12.33 1.13 0.58
N THR A 170 12.63 2.34 1.06
CA THR A 170 13.91 2.66 1.72
C THR A 170 13.72 3.37 3.05
N ALA A 171 14.63 3.15 3.98
CA ALA A 171 14.67 3.78 5.29
C ALA A 171 16.15 4.01 5.65
N ALA A 172 16.52 5.18 6.20
CA ALA A 172 17.91 5.47 6.52
C ALA A 172 18.32 5.07 7.94
N GLY A 173 17.36 4.91 8.86
CA GLY A 173 17.54 4.25 10.14
C GLY A 173 17.67 2.75 9.92
N GLY A 174 18.79 2.16 10.37
CA GLY A 174 19.14 0.74 10.14
C GLY A 174 18.24 -0.29 10.85
N GLY A 175 16.99 0.08 11.17
CA GLY A 175 15.97 -0.72 11.82
C GLY A 175 14.89 -1.24 10.87
N GLY A 176 15.01 -1.12 9.55
CA GLY A 176 14.20 -1.92 8.61
C GLY A 176 13.47 -1.13 7.53
N GLU A 177 13.90 -1.36 6.29
CA GLU A 177 13.15 -1.03 5.09
C GLU A 177 11.91 -1.92 4.92
N GLY A 178 11.10 -1.65 3.89
CA GLY A 178 9.87 -2.38 3.64
C GLY A 178 8.83 -2.20 4.76
N ILE A 179 8.85 -3.08 5.76
CA ILE A 179 7.91 -3.14 6.89
C ILE A 179 8.66 -3.15 8.24
N HIS A 180 8.34 -2.19 9.11
CA HIS A 180 8.83 -2.15 10.49
C HIS A 180 7.68 -2.30 11.48
N GLN A 181 7.78 -3.28 12.39
CA GLN A 181 6.82 -3.55 13.47
C GLN A 181 7.51 -3.33 14.83
N ALA A 182 7.29 -2.15 15.42
CA ALA A 182 7.81 -1.79 16.74
C ALA A 182 6.86 -2.23 17.87
N GLY A 183 5.56 -2.33 17.57
CA GLY A 183 4.53 -2.80 18.49
C GLY A 183 3.29 -3.29 17.74
N GLY A 184 2.19 -3.50 18.46
CA GLY A 184 0.95 -4.00 17.86
C GLY A 184 1.10 -5.36 17.17
N THR A 185 0.32 -5.56 16.11
CA THR A 185 0.29 -6.80 15.33
C THR A 185 0.34 -6.51 13.83
N VAL A 186 1.12 -7.30 13.10
CA VAL A 186 1.17 -7.27 11.63
C VAL A 186 1.09 -8.70 11.14
N ALA A 187 0.02 -9.04 10.44
CA ALA A 187 -0.23 -10.36 9.88
C ALA A 187 -0.23 -10.31 8.35
N LEU A 188 0.49 -11.24 7.73
CA LEU A 188 0.66 -11.31 6.28
C LEU A 188 0.20 -12.67 5.75
N LEU A 189 -0.46 -12.65 4.60
CA LEU A 189 -0.90 -13.81 3.83
C LEU A 189 -0.68 -13.50 2.35
N ASP A 190 -0.16 -14.45 1.57
CA ASP A 190 -0.03 -14.28 0.11
C ASP A 190 0.67 -12.97 -0.30
N THR A 191 1.65 -12.49 0.47
CA THR A 191 2.26 -11.16 0.29
C THR A 191 3.72 -11.26 -0.12
N ILE A 192 4.12 -10.42 -1.08
CA ILE A 192 5.53 -10.25 -1.48
C ILE A 192 6.11 -9.07 -0.70
N VAL A 193 7.24 -9.28 -0.03
CA VAL A 193 8.09 -8.24 0.55
C VAL A 193 9.48 -8.37 -0.06
N ALA A 194 9.86 -7.44 -0.94
CA ALA A 194 11.04 -7.64 -1.77
C ALA A 194 11.79 -6.35 -2.15
N HIS A 195 13.10 -6.47 -2.33
CA HIS A 195 13.98 -5.38 -2.79
C HIS A 195 13.83 -4.08 -1.97
N ASN A 196 13.46 -4.19 -0.70
CA ASN A 196 13.58 -3.10 0.25
C ASN A 196 15.02 -3.11 0.80
N GLY A 197 15.60 -1.96 1.12
CA GLY A 197 17.05 -1.76 1.29
C GLY A 197 17.89 -2.91 1.90
N ALA A 198 18.35 -2.81 3.14
CA ALA A 198 19.15 -3.73 3.93
C ALA A 198 18.32 -4.85 4.58
N ALA A 199 17.05 -4.60 4.91
CA ALA A 199 16.08 -5.57 5.44
C ALA A 199 14.70 -5.36 4.83
N ASN A 200 14.01 -6.45 4.50
CA ASN A 200 12.62 -6.41 4.05
C ASN A 200 11.65 -6.17 5.20
N CYS A 201 11.99 -6.69 6.38
CA CYS A 201 11.16 -6.59 7.56
C CYS A 201 11.99 -6.48 8.83
N VAL A 202 11.45 -5.76 9.82
CA VAL A 202 11.94 -5.79 11.20
C VAL A 202 10.77 -5.90 12.17
N GLY A 203 10.97 -6.68 13.23
CA GLY A 203 9.95 -7.00 14.23
C GLY A 203 9.58 -8.48 14.21
N THR A 204 8.48 -8.82 14.89
CA THR A 204 7.92 -10.18 14.96
C THR A 204 6.61 -10.23 14.17
N LEU A 205 6.75 -10.34 12.85
CA LEU A 205 5.60 -10.44 11.97
C LEU A 205 4.92 -11.80 12.10
N THR A 206 3.59 -11.82 11.96
CA THR A 206 2.81 -13.07 11.91
C THR A 206 2.64 -13.50 10.46
N SER A 207 3.21 -14.65 10.09
CA SER A 207 2.92 -15.27 8.79
C SER A 207 1.71 -16.19 8.90
N ASN A 208 0.70 -15.95 8.05
CA ASN A 208 -0.43 -16.84 7.83
C ASN A 208 -0.21 -17.79 6.64
N GLY A 209 0.99 -17.80 6.06
CA GLY A 209 1.38 -18.67 4.94
C GLY A 209 1.45 -17.96 3.59
N HIS A 210 2.07 -18.66 2.64
CA HIS A 210 2.19 -18.26 1.24
C HIS A 210 2.81 -16.87 1.02
N ASN A 211 3.61 -16.36 1.95
CA ASN A 211 4.32 -15.10 1.79
C ASN A 211 5.67 -15.32 1.10
N LEU A 212 6.16 -14.30 0.39
CA LEU A 212 7.47 -14.31 -0.25
C LEU A 212 8.34 -13.17 0.27
N ASP A 213 9.48 -13.50 0.86
CA ASP A 213 10.53 -12.56 1.26
C ASP A 213 11.74 -12.72 0.32
N SER A 214 12.17 -11.62 -0.33
CA SER A 214 13.36 -11.65 -1.19
C SER A 214 14.67 -11.81 -0.43
N GLY A 215 14.65 -11.66 0.89
CA GLY A 215 15.69 -12.03 1.83
C GLY A 215 15.10 -12.95 2.90
N ALA A 216 15.60 -12.91 4.13
CA ALA A 216 15.10 -13.78 5.21
C ALA A 216 14.64 -13.02 6.47
N THR A 217 14.52 -11.70 6.38
CA THR A 217 14.33 -10.83 7.55
C THR A 217 12.89 -10.81 8.06
N CYS A 218 11.91 -11.26 7.27
CA CYS A 218 10.50 -11.28 7.67
C CYS A 218 10.14 -12.46 8.59
N GLY A 219 11.03 -13.44 8.76
CA GLY A 219 10.81 -14.57 9.67
C GLY A 219 9.67 -15.50 9.22
N PHE A 220 9.36 -15.53 7.93
CA PHE A 220 8.33 -16.38 7.36
C PHE A 220 8.71 -17.86 7.48
N ALA A 221 7.79 -18.66 7.99
CA ALA A 221 8.00 -20.09 8.31
C ALA A 221 6.70 -20.90 8.28
N ALA A 222 5.58 -20.30 7.86
CA ALA A 222 4.30 -20.97 7.70
C ALA A 222 4.26 -21.74 6.38
N SER A 223 3.20 -22.53 6.19
CA SER A 223 3.04 -23.33 4.97
C SER A 223 2.94 -22.44 3.73
N GLY A 224 3.65 -22.82 2.66
CA GLY A 224 3.69 -22.07 1.41
C GLY A 224 4.62 -20.86 1.42
N ASP A 225 5.20 -20.48 2.57
CA ASP A 225 6.14 -19.37 2.62
C ASP A 225 7.42 -19.67 1.81
N ILE A 226 7.91 -18.63 1.14
CA ILE A 226 9.14 -18.63 0.34
C ILE A 226 10.05 -17.54 0.89
N THR A 227 11.26 -17.90 1.31
CA THR A 227 12.23 -16.95 1.88
C THR A 227 13.55 -17.01 1.13
N ASP A 228 14.33 -15.94 1.23
CA ASP A 228 15.66 -15.77 0.64
C ASP A 228 15.65 -16.03 -0.87
N THR A 229 14.57 -15.59 -1.53
CA THR A 229 14.29 -15.93 -2.92
C THR A 229 13.81 -14.71 -3.68
N ASP A 230 14.51 -14.35 -4.74
CA ASP A 230 14.09 -13.28 -5.64
C ASP A 230 12.71 -13.58 -6.25
N PRO A 231 11.67 -12.75 -6.03
CA PRO A 231 10.36 -12.91 -6.66
C PRO A 231 10.37 -12.68 -8.17
N LEU A 232 11.46 -12.19 -8.77
CA LEU A 232 11.54 -11.79 -10.17
C LEU A 232 10.44 -10.77 -10.51
N LEU A 233 10.39 -9.70 -9.72
CA LEU A 233 9.49 -8.57 -10.00
C LEU A 233 10.00 -7.78 -11.22
N GLY A 234 9.07 -7.46 -12.12
CA GLY A 234 9.27 -6.47 -13.17
C GLY A 234 9.34 -5.04 -12.62
N PRO A 235 9.75 -4.06 -13.47
CA PRO A 235 9.69 -2.66 -13.07
C PRO A 235 8.25 -2.24 -12.73
N LEU A 236 8.12 -1.26 -11.84
CA LEU A 236 6.82 -0.66 -11.53
C LEU A 236 6.23 -0.04 -12.80
N THR A 237 5.07 -0.53 -13.24
CA THR A 237 4.42 -0.10 -14.47
C THR A 237 2.92 0.01 -14.28
N GLU A 238 2.27 0.89 -15.04
CA GLU A 238 0.83 1.02 -15.05
C GLU A 238 0.21 0.02 -16.03
N GLU A 239 -0.67 -0.85 -15.53
CA GLU A 239 -1.46 -1.80 -16.32
C GLU A 239 -2.93 -1.70 -15.91
N ASN A 240 -3.83 -1.47 -16.88
CA ASN A 240 -5.27 -1.32 -16.64
C ASN A 240 -5.64 -0.31 -15.54
N GLY A 241 -4.88 0.78 -15.42
CA GLY A 241 -5.11 1.85 -14.42
C GLY A 241 -4.57 1.54 -13.01
N ALA A 242 -3.79 0.48 -12.86
CA ALA A 242 -3.08 0.16 -11.62
C ALA A 242 -1.57 0.07 -11.85
N TRP A 243 -0.80 0.77 -11.03
CA TRP A 243 0.64 0.61 -10.93
C TRP A 243 0.95 -0.64 -10.11
N VAL A 244 1.63 -1.58 -10.77
CA VAL A 244 1.96 -2.92 -10.26
C VAL A 244 3.43 -3.23 -10.54
N HIS A 245 3.97 -4.20 -9.80
CA HIS A 245 5.16 -4.93 -10.20
C HIS A 245 4.73 -6.26 -10.85
N PRO A 246 4.81 -6.41 -12.19
CA PRO A 246 4.47 -7.66 -12.84
C PRO A 246 5.38 -8.81 -12.40
N LEU A 247 4.85 -10.03 -12.34
CA LEU A 247 5.68 -11.22 -12.14
C LEU A 247 6.34 -11.62 -13.47
N LEU A 248 7.66 -11.64 -13.50
CA LEU A 248 8.42 -12.07 -14.68
C LEU A 248 8.33 -13.59 -14.88
N GLU A 249 8.69 -14.04 -16.08
CA GLU A 249 8.71 -15.46 -16.38
C GLU A 249 9.65 -16.24 -15.44
N GLY A 250 9.16 -17.35 -14.90
CA GLY A 250 9.88 -18.16 -13.93
C GLY A 250 9.82 -17.64 -12.49
N SER A 251 9.04 -16.59 -12.21
CA SER A 251 8.83 -16.10 -10.86
C SER A 251 8.34 -17.21 -9.92
N PRO A 252 8.97 -17.37 -8.74
CA PRO A 252 8.55 -18.33 -7.72
C PRO A 252 7.22 -17.95 -7.05
N ALA A 253 6.72 -16.73 -7.27
CA ALA A 253 5.40 -16.31 -6.79
C ALA A 253 4.25 -16.84 -7.66
N ILE A 254 4.54 -17.33 -8.88
CA ILE A 254 3.51 -17.82 -9.80
C ILE A 254 2.94 -19.15 -9.31
N ASP A 255 1.60 -19.26 -9.30
CA ASP A 255 0.83 -20.43 -8.86
C ASP A 255 1.14 -20.89 -7.42
N ALA A 256 1.77 -20.03 -6.61
CA ALA A 256 2.29 -20.39 -5.28
C ALA A 256 1.42 -19.90 -4.11
N GLY A 257 0.34 -19.16 -4.39
CA GLY A 257 -0.55 -18.59 -3.40
C GLY A 257 -1.66 -19.52 -2.90
N ALA A 258 -2.30 -19.16 -1.79
CA ALA A 258 -3.29 -19.97 -1.08
C ALA A 258 -4.70 -19.97 -1.71
N CYS A 259 -4.94 -19.12 -2.71
CA CYS A 259 -6.27 -18.84 -3.30
C CYS A 259 -7.34 -18.49 -2.25
N VAL A 260 -7.13 -17.38 -1.54
CA VAL A 260 -8.01 -16.94 -0.45
C VAL A 260 -9.46 -16.73 -0.93
N ALA A 261 -10.40 -17.42 -0.28
CA ALA A 261 -11.82 -17.33 -0.60
C ALA A 261 -12.34 -15.89 -0.49
N GLY A 262 -13.07 -15.43 -1.51
CA GLY A 262 -13.64 -14.09 -1.57
C GLY A 262 -12.72 -13.03 -2.18
N ILE A 263 -11.45 -13.33 -2.43
CA ILE A 263 -10.53 -12.46 -3.19
C ILE A 263 -10.34 -13.08 -4.58
N THR A 264 -11.22 -12.70 -5.52
CA THR A 264 -11.31 -13.37 -6.83
C THR A 264 -10.57 -12.65 -7.95
N THR A 265 -9.97 -11.49 -7.68
CA THR A 265 -9.18 -10.73 -8.66
C THR A 265 -7.91 -10.20 -8.03
N ASP A 266 -6.94 -9.83 -8.85
CA ASP A 266 -5.76 -9.07 -8.47
C ASP A 266 -6.02 -7.55 -8.45
N GLN A 267 -4.97 -6.74 -8.24
CA GLN A 267 -5.07 -5.28 -8.19
C GLN A 267 -5.60 -4.64 -9.49
N ARG A 268 -5.41 -5.29 -10.64
CA ARG A 268 -5.85 -4.81 -11.96
C ARG A 268 -7.26 -5.27 -12.31
N GLY A 269 -7.88 -6.09 -11.46
CA GLY A 269 -9.15 -6.75 -11.74
C GLY A 269 -9.01 -8.05 -12.57
N THR A 270 -7.79 -8.56 -12.77
CA THR A 270 -7.57 -9.86 -13.42
C THR A 270 -8.04 -10.97 -12.50
N SER A 271 -8.86 -11.91 -13.00
CA SER A 271 -9.39 -13.00 -12.18
C SER A 271 -8.30 -13.95 -11.68
N ARG A 272 -8.42 -14.42 -10.45
CA ARG A 272 -7.57 -15.47 -9.88
C ARG A 272 -8.30 -16.82 -9.86
N PRO A 273 -7.64 -17.96 -10.14
CA PRO A 273 -6.32 -18.07 -10.74
C PRO A 273 -6.36 -17.87 -12.27
N GLN A 274 -5.27 -17.39 -12.88
CA GLN A 274 -5.03 -17.48 -14.34
C GLN A 274 -4.25 -18.75 -14.71
N GLY A 275 -3.57 -19.37 -13.75
CA GLY A 275 -2.77 -20.58 -13.90
C GLY A 275 -3.34 -21.80 -13.18
N ASP A 276 -2.44 -22.63 -12.68
CA ASP A 276 -2.79 -23.82 -11.88
C ASP A 276 -3.07 -23.46 -10.41
N GLY A 277 -2.67 -22.27 -9.98
CA GLY A 277 -2.91 -21.68 -8.66
C GLY A 277 -2.98 -20.16 -8.73
N CYS A 278 -3.24 -19.52 -7.59
CA CYS A 278 -3.21 -18.06 -7.50
C CYS A 278 -1.77 -17.61 -7.28
N ASP A 279 -1.43 -16.41 -7.73
CA ASP A 279 -0.08 -15.89 -7.54
C ASP A 279 0.06 -15.15 -6.20
N ILE A 280 1.23 -15.26 -5.57
CA ILE A 280 1.58 -14.48 -4.38
C ILE A 280 1.72 -13.00 -4.79
N GLY A 281 1.25 -12.07 -3.95
CA GLY A 281 1.37 -10.63 -4.15
C GLY A 281 0.20 -9.99 -4.90
N ALA A 282 0.34 -8.71 -5.28
CA ALA A 282 -0.75 -7.90 -5.83
C ALA A 282 -1.11 -8.17 -7.30
N TYR A 283 -0.35 -9.04 -7.96
CA TYR A 283 -0.41 -9.28 -9.41
C TYR A 283 -0.69 -10.75 -9.71
N GLU A 284 -1.64 -11.01 -10.61
CA GLU A 284 -1.92 -12.34 -11.15
C GLU A 284 -1.44 -12.45 -12.60
N ARG A 285 -0.40 -13.23 -12.84
CA ARG A 285 0.21 -13.42 -14.15
C ARG A 285 -0.72 -14.19 -15.08
N GLY A 286 -1.19 -13.50 -16.11
CA GLY A 286 -1.92 -14.13 -17.20
C GLY A 286 -1.06 -15.13 -17.97
N ARG A 287 -1.67 -16.22 -18.46
CA ARG A 287 -1.03 -17.08 -19.45
C ARG A 287 -0.80 -16.30 -20.75
N ALA A 288 0.39 -16.42 -21.33
CA ALA A 288 0.65 -15.85 -22.65
C ALA A 288 -0.35 -16.42 -23.66
N THR A 289 -1.26 -15.58 -24.16
CA THR A 289 -2.20 -16.00 -25.20
C THR A 289 -1.46 -15.96 -26.54
N VAL A 290 -0.98 -17.11 -27.01
CA VAL A 290 -0.36 -17.21 -28.34
C VAL A 290 -1.48 -17.21 -29.39
N TYR A 291 -1.67 -16.07 -30.06
CA TYR A 291 -2.47 -16.04 -31.28
C TYR A 291 -1.65 -16.65 -32.42
N LEU A 292 -1.86 -17.93 -32.69
CA LEU A 292 -1.36 -18.53 -33.92
C LEU A 292 -2.14 -17.94 -35.11
N PRO A 293 -1.48 -17.43 -36.17
CA PRO A 293 -2.18 -17.01 -37.36
C PRO A 293 -2.94 -18.21 -37.94
N LEU A 294 -4.23 -18.02 -38.22
CA LEU A 294 -5.06 -19.03 -38.90
C LEU A 294 -4.50 -19.26 -40.31
N VAL A 295 -3.70 -20.31 -40.49
CA VAL A 295 -3.26 -20.75 -41.82
C VAL A 295 -4.40 -21.52 -42.47
N VAL A 296 -5.26 -20.81 -43.20
CA VAL A 296 -6.24 -21.44 -44.09
C VAL A 296 -5.51 -21.96 -45.33
N ARG A 297 -5.28 -23.26 -45.42
CA ARG A 297 -4.83 -23.89 -46.67
C ARG A 297 -5.96 -23.77 -47.70
N ARG A 298 -5.67 -23.08 -48.80
CA ARG A 298 -6.52 -23.08 -50.00
C ARG A 298 -6.24 -24.32 -50.84
#